data_AF-A0A1Z8Q2F9-F1
#
_entry.id   AF-A0A1Z8Q2F9-F1
#
_cell.length_a   1.000
_cell.length_b   1.000
_cell.length_c   1.000
_cell.angle_alpha   90.00
_cell.angle_beta   90.00
_cell.angle_gamma   90.00
#
_symmetry.space_group_name_H-M   'P 1'
#
loop_
_entity.id
_entity.type
_entity.pdbx_description
1 polymer ?
#
loop_
_entity_poly.entity_id
_entity_poly.type
_entity_poly.pdbx_seq_one_letter_code
_entity_poly.pdbx_strand_id
1 'polypeptide(L)'
;MASVTHLTPLNFNDGIIGKKWIDKKTGLEISIGFVSGLPGDIADISYESGDVALGLLDAGIGQKELDQACQKLHEDAEREDFELLVTKSDFPFDSRWYIIGHINQLLDAAARDRIALPFSNFLYDEIDNELKFYSRHKE
;
A
#
# COMPACT_ATOMS: atom_id res chain seq x y z
N MET A 1 0.78 -20.81 15.99
CA MET A 1 0.57 -19.37 15.78
C MET A 1 0.54 -19.16 14.28
N ALA A 2 -0.65 -19.10 13.69
CA ALA A 2 -0.81 -18.91 12.25
C ALA A 2 -0.75 -17.40 11.98
N SER A 3 0.28 -16.96 11.27
CA SER A 3 0.37 -15.62 10.70
C SER A 3 -0.67 -15.54 9.59
N VAL A 4 -1.88 -15.10 9.93
CA VAL A 4 -2.95 -14.90 8.93
C VAL A 4 -2.77 -13.49 8.39
N THR A 5 -1.79 -13.32 7.51
CA THR A 5 -1.86 -12.23 6.55
C THR A 5 -3.08 -12.54 5.70
N HIS A 6 -4.07 -11.64 5.65
CA HIS A 6 -5.31 -11.84 4.89
C HIS A 6 -5.02 -11.93 3.39
N LEU A 7 -4.60 -13.10 2.90
CA LEU A 7 -4.29 -13.37 1.50
C LEU A 7 -5.50 -13.00 0.66
N THR A 8 -5.34 -11.98 -0.17
CA THR A 8 -6.39 -11.45 -1.03
C THR A 8 -5.88 -11.55 -2.47
N PRO A 9 -6.68 -12.02 -3.44
CA PRO A 9 -6.28 -12.10 -4.85
C PRO A 9 -6.30 -10.69 -5.46
N LEU A 10 -5.46 -9.81 -4.94
CA LEU A 10 -5.31 -8.44 -5.41
C LEU A 10 -4.32 -8.40 -6.56
N ASN A 11 -4.73 -7.72 -7.61
CA ASN A 11 -3.82 -7.35 -8.68
C ASN A 11 -4.14 -5.92 -9.12
N PHE A 12 -3.10 -5.20 -9.53
CA PHE A 12 -3.31 -3.96 -10.26
C PHE A 12 -4.09 -4.27 -11.54
N ASN A 13 -5.04 -3.41 -11.89
CA ASN A 13 -5.71 -3.54 -13.17
C ASN A 13 -4.71 -3.18 -14.27
N ASP A 14 -4.31 -4.17 -15.09
CA ASP A 14 -3.29 -4.03 -16.15
C ASP A 14 -3.60 -2.92 -17.17
N GLY A 15 -4.85 -2.42 -17.23
CA GLY A 15 -5.27 -1.31 -18.08
C GLY A 15 -5.05 0.10 -17.50
N ILE A 16 -4.72 0.24 -16.21
CA ILE A 16 -4.55 1.53 -15.54
C ILE A 16 -3.26 1.50 -14.69
N ILE A 17 -2.13 1.48 -15.39
CA ILE A 17 -0.82 1.66 -14.78
C ILE A 17 -0.78 3.07 -14.18
N GLY A 18 -0.73 3.16 -12.86
CA GLY A 18 -0.34 4.40 -12.22
C GLY A 18 1.17 4.55 -12.14
N LYS A 19 1.59 5.57 -11.39
CA LYS A 19 3.00 5.97 -11.31
C LYS A 19 3.83 4.96 -10.52
N LYS A 20 5.13 4.90 -10.83
CA LYS A 20 6.10 4.05 -10.13
C LYS A 20 7.29 4.85 -9.66
N TRP A 21 7.80 4.48 -8.50
CA TRP A 21 9.00 5.02 -7.90
C TRP A 21 9.93 3.89 -7.48
N ILE A 22 11.23 4.13 -7.59
CA ILE A 22 12.25 3.23 -7.05
C ILE A 22 12.94 3.95 -5.92
N ASP A 23 12.66 3.51 -4.69
CA ASP A 23 13.41 3.93 -3.52
C ASP A 23 14.74 3.18 -3.45
N LYS A 24 15.78 3.80 -4.00
CA LYS A 24 17.14 3.25 -3.97
C LYS A 24 17.75 3.17 -2.57
N LYS A 25 17.24 3.94 -1.61
CA LYS A 25 17.76 3.95 -0.24
C LYS A 25 17.28 2.72 0.53
N THR A 26 16.00 2.38 0.37
CA THR A 26 15.40 1.21 1.03
C THR A 26 15.47 -0.05 0.17
N GLY A 27 15.59 0.07 -1.15
CA GLY A 27 15.59 -1.07 -2.07
C GLY A 27 14.17 -1.52 -2.43
N LEU A 28 13.23 -0.58 -2.57
CA LEU A 28 11.83 -0.85 -2.87
C LEU A 28 11.38 -0.22 -4.18
N GLU A 29 10.56 -0.95 -4.94
CA GLU A 29 9.69 -0.37 -5.97
C GLU A 29 8.33 -0.10 -5.34
N ILE A 30 7.87 1.14 -5.44
CA ILE A 30 6.54 1.57 -5.02
C ILE A 30 5.74 1.91 -6.26
N SER A 31 4.59 1.28 -6.41
CA SER A 31 3.60 1.55 -7.45
C SER A 31 2.37 2.16 -6.80
N ILE A 32 1.70 3.07 -7.50
CA ILE A 32 0.35 3.52 -7.14
C ILE A 32 -0.58 3.18 -8.29
N GLY A 33 -1.84 2.85 -8.00
CA GLY A 33 -2.83 2.60 -9.03
C GLY A 33 -4.07 1.91 -8.53
N PHE A 34 -4.99 1.63 -9.44
CA PHE A 34 -6.24 0.97 -9.12
C PHE A 34 -6.06 -0.54 -9.00
N VAL A 35 -6.61 -1.12 -7.94
CA VAL A 35 -6.58 -2.56 -7.69
C VAL A 35 -7.95 -3.20 -7.90
N SER A 36 -7.93 -4.45 -8.33
CA SER A 36 -9.12 -5.28 -8.51
C SER A 36 -9.03 -6.53 -7.63
N GLY A 37 -10.16 -7.18 -7.37
CA GLY A 37 -10.22 -8.41 -6.58
C GLY A 37 -10.39 -8.19 -5.06
N LEU A 38 -10.79 -6.98 -4.65
CA LEU A 38 -11.15 -6.70 -3.26
C LEU A 38 -12.41 -7.48 -2.85
N PRO A 39 -12.40 -8.18 -1.69
CA PRO A 39 -13.60 -8.74 -1.07
C PRO A 39 -14.63 -7.64 -0.81
N GLY A 40 -15.92 -7.94 -0.95
CA GLY A 40 -16.99 -6.92 -0.90
C GLY A 40 -17.06 -6.14 0.42
N ASP A 41 -16.66 -6.76 1.53
CA ASP A 41 -16.55 -6.16 2.87
C ASP A 41 -15.38 -5.17 3.00
N ILE A 42 -14.29 -5.38 2.26
CA ILE A 42 -13.12 -4.50 2.22
C ILE A 42 -13.32 -3.41 1.15
N ALA A 43 -14.09 -3.72 0.12
CA ALA A 43 -14.40 -2.80 -0.95
C ALA A 43 -15.03 -1.52 -0.40
N ASP A 44 -15.92 -1.61 0.60
CA ASP A 44 -16.55 -0.45 1.26
C ASP A 44 -15.51 0.53 1.86
N ILE A 45 -14.46 0.04 2.53
CA ILE A 45 -13.35 0.86 3.06
C ILE A 45 -12.61 1.57 1.92
N SER A 46 -12.38 0.85 0.81
CA SER A 46 -11.67 1.41 -0.35
C SER A 46 -12.53 2.39 -1.18
N TYR A 47 -13.86 2.22 -1.18
CA TYR A 47 -14.77 3.04 -1.98
C TYR A 47 -14.91 4.45 -1.40
N GLU A 48 -14.81 4.60 -0.07
CA GLU A 48 -14.75 5.91 0.58
C GLU A 48 -13.43 6.65 0.28
N SER A 49 -12.30 5.94 0.23
CA SER A 49 -10.98 6.54 -0.07
C SER A 49 -10.69 6.70 -1.57
N GLY A 50 -11.47 6.04 -2.44
CA GLY A 50 -11.33 6.06 -3.90
C GLY A 50 -10.22 5.17 -4.42
N ASP A 51 -10.51 3.87 -4.50
CA ASP A 51 -10.00 2.80 -5.40
C ASP A 51 -8.49 2.68 -5.66
N VAL A 52 -7.64 3.51 -5.06
CA VAL A 52 -6.20 3.59 -5.29
C VAL A 52 -5.44 2.88 -4.18
N ALA A 53 -4.54 1.99 -4.57
CA ALA A 53 -3.64 1.27 -3.70
C ALA A 53 -2.19 1.69 -3.92
N LEU A 54 -1.35 1.53 -2.89
CA LEU A 54 0.09 1.43 -3.05
C LEU A 54 0.49 -0.03 -3.13
N GLY A 55 1.32 -0.36 -4.10
CA GLY A 55 1.97 -1.66 -4.25
C GLY A 55 3.45 -1.54 -3.93
N LEU A 56 3.96 -2.40 -3.06
CA LEU A 56 5.34 -2.46 -2.63
C LEU A 56 5.97 -3.75 -3.12
N LEU A 57 7.06 -3.62 -3.87
CA LEU A 57 7.82 -4.74 -4.41
C LEU A 57 9.29 -4.64 -3.99
N ASP A 58 9.89 -5.79 -3.73
CA ASP A 58 11.33 -5.88 -3.51
C ASP A 58 12.10 -5.48 -4.78
N ALA A 59 12.98 -4.50 -4.63
CA ALA A 59 13.93 -4.05 -5.66
C ALA A 59 15.39 -4.04 -5.16
N GLY A 60 15.67 -4.73 -4.03
CA GLY A 60 16.99 -4.78 -3.42
C GLY A 60 17.00 -4.88 -1.88
N ILE A 61 15.86 -4.69 -1.21
CA ILE A 61 15.73 -4.88 0.25
C ILE A 61 15.73 -6.36 0.64
N GLY A 62 15.28 -7.24 -0.25
CA GLY A 62 15.02 -8.64 0.04
C GLY A 62 13.58 -8.87 0.53
N GLN A 63 12.87 -9.79 -0.14
CA GLN A 63 11.46 -10.09 0.15
C GLN A 63 11.14 -10.36 1.63
N LYS A 64 12.03 -11.02 2.36
CA LYS A 64 11.81 -11.32 3.79
C LYS A 64 11.78 -10.05 4.65
N GLU A 65 12.63 -9.08 4.33
CA GLU A 65 12.69 -7.81 5.06
C GLU A 65 11.47 -6.95 4.73
N LEU A 66 11.05 -6.94 3.45
CA LEU A 66 9.79 -6.33 3.04
C LEU A 66 8.58 -6.96 3.76
N ASP A 67 8.50 -8.29 3.80
CA ASP A 67 7.41 -8.99 4.48
C ASP A 67 7.33 -8.61 5.97
N GLN A 68 8.47 -8.51 6.66
CA GLN A 68 8.53 -8.08 8.06
C GLN A 68 8.10 -6.62 8.25
N ALA A 69 8.54 -5.73 7.37
CA ALA A 69 8.21 -4.32 7.45
C ALA A 69 6.70 -4.08 7.19
N CYS A 70 6.12 -4.76 6.21
CA CYS A 70 4.70 -4.67 5.91
C CYS A 70 3.82 -5.33 6.99
N GLN A 71 4.26 -6.45 7.56
CA GLN A 71 3.55 -7.07 8.68
C GLN A 71 3.51 -6.14 9.90
N LYS A 72 4.63 -5.48 10.21
CA LYS A 72 4.67 -4.49 11.29
C LYS A 72 3.77 -3.29 10.98
N LEU A 73 3.77 -2.80 9.74
CA LEU A 73 2.89 -1.71 9.31
C LEU A 73 1.41 -2.07 9.50
N HIS A 74 1.03 -3.30 9.15
CA HIS A 74 -0.33 -3.80 9.38
C HIS A 74 -0.70 -3.75 10.86
N GLU A 75 0.16 -4.28 11.74
CA GLU A 75 -0.07 -4.30 13.20
C GLU A 75 -0.13 -2.88 13.80
N ASP A 76 0.74 -1.97 13.34
CA ASP A 76 0.72 -0.57 13.79
C ASP A 76 -0.54 0.16 13.29
N ALA A 77 -1.03 -0.16 12.08
CA ALA A 77 -2.25 0.42 11.53
C ALA A 77 -3.52 -0.03 12.28
N GLU A 78 -3.60 -1.32 12.63
CA GLU A 78 -4.69 -1.83 13.48
C GLU A 78 -4.68 -1.19 14.88
N ARG A 79 -3.50 -0.91 15.44
CA ARG A 79 -3.39 -0.28 16.77
C ARG A 79 -3.87 1.18 16.78
N GLU A 80 -3.56 1.93 15.74
CA GLU A 80 -3.93 3.34 15.62
C GLU A 80 -5.37 3.54 15.09
N ASP A 81 -6.11 2.46 14.84
CA ASP A 81 -7.46 2.46 14.27
C ASP A 81 -7.52 3.17 12.90
N PHE A 82 -6.47 2.98 12.09
CA PHE A 82 -6.49 3.46 10.72
C PHE A 82 -7.36 2.55 9.86
N GLU A 83 -8.25 3.16 9.08
CA GLU A 83 -9.02 2.49 8.02
C GLU A 83 -8.10 2.17 6.83
N LEU A 84 -7.24 1.16 7.04
CA LEU A 84 -6.24 0.68 6.10
C LEU A 84 -6.24 -0.84 6.04
N LEU A 85 -6.20 -1.36 4.82
CA LEU A 85 -5.85 -2.74 4.56
C LEU A 85 -4.39 -2.80 4.10
N VAL A 86 -3.58 -3.59 4.80
CA VAL A 86 -2.21 -3.93 4.41
C VAL A 86 -2.15 -5.44 4.21
N THR A 87 -1.93 -5.88 2.96
CA THR A 87 -1.99 -7.31 2.63
C THR A 87 -1.02 -7.68 1.52
N LYS A 88 -0.67 -8.96 1.45
CA LYS A 88 0.18 -9.52 0.39
C LYS A 88 -0.67 -10.12 -0.73
N SER A 89 -0.19 -9.98 -1.96
CA SER A 89 -0.80 -10.64 -3.12
C SER A 89 -0.88 -12.17 -2.92
N ASP A 90 -2.02 -12.75 -3.29
CA ASP A 90 -2.20 -14.21 -3.36
C ASP A 90 -1.97 -14.77 -4.79
N PHE A 91 -1.62 -13.90 -5.76
CA PHE A 91 -1.37 -14.36 -7.13
C PHE A 91 -0.01 -15.08 -7.25
N PRO A 92 0.06 -16.20 -8.01
CA PRO A 92 1.32 -16.83 -8.34
C PRO A 92 2.26 -15.83 -9.01
N PHE A 93 3.51 -15.76 -8.54
CA PHE A 93 4.57 -14.88 -9.03
C PHE A 93 4.37 -13.38 -8.76
N ASP A 94 3.34 -12.98 -8.01
CA ASP A 94 3.23 -11.63 -7.47
C ASP A 94 3.67 -11.63 -6.00
N SER A 95 4.81 -11.00 -5.72
CA SER A 95 5.35 -10.90 -4.36
C SER A 95 5.06 -9.54 -3.71
N ARG A 96 4.17 -8.75 -4.30
CA ARG A 96 3.83 -7.41 -3.82
C ARG A 96 3.02 -7.43 -2.53
N TRP A 97 3.24 -6.39 -1.75
CA TRP A 97 2.32 -5.96 -0.70
C TRP A 97 1.49 -4.80 -1.19
N TYR A 98 0.22 -4.77 -0.81
CA TYR A 98 -0.74 -3.72 -1.11
C TYR A 98 -1.13 -2.99 0.17
N ILE A 99 -1.17 -1.66 0.09
CA ILE A 99 -1.72 -0.76 1.10
C ILE A 99 -2.92 -0.05 0.47
N ILE A 100 -4.09 -0.19 1.08
CA ILE A 100 -5.38 0.25 0.54
C ILE A 100 -6.16 0.97 1.64
N GLY A 101 -6.93 2.00 1.29
CA GLY A 101 -7.72 2.80 2.24
C GLY A 101 -7.20 4.23 2.36
N HIS A 102 -7.20 4.79 3.57
CA HIS A 102 -6.82 6.18 3.83
C HIS A 102 -5.30 6.44 3.82
N ILE A 103 -4.65 6.24 2.66
CA ILE A 103 -3.20 6.37 2.49
C ILE A 103 -2.69 7.77 2.88
N ASN A 104 -3.47 8.84 2.66
CA ASN A 104 -3.08 10.19 3.09
C ASN A 104 -2.90 10.30 4.61
N GLN A 105 -3.78 9.67 5.39
CA GLN A 105 -3.67 9.65 6.86
C GLN A 105 -2.43 8.86 7.29
N LEU A 106 -2.11 7.78 6.57
CA LEU A 106 -0.91 7.00 6.80
C LEU A 106 0.37 7.83 6.58
N LEU A 107 0.43 8.59 5.48
CA LEU A 107 1.56 9.47 5.19
C LEU A 107 1.70 10.58 6.25
N ASP A 108 0.59 11.18 6.67
CA ASP A 108 0.58 12.20 7.73
C ASP A 108 1.05 11.64 9.09
N ALA A 109 0.64 10.41 9.42
CA ALA A 109 1.07 9.73 10.64
C ALA A 109 2.56 9.40 10.60
N ALA A 110 3.07 8.95 9.44
CA ALA A 110 4.48 8.65 9.24
C ALA A 110 5.35 9.90 9.30
N ALA A 111 4.90 11.01 8.72
CA ALA A 111 5.58 12.30 8.79
C ALA A 111 5.69 12.85 10.24
N ARG A 112 4.85 12.37 11.15
CA ARG A 112 4.85 12.70 12.58
C ARG A 112 5.52 11.63 13.46
N ASP A 113 6.25 10.68 12.86
CA ASP A 113 6.93 9.57 13.51
C ASP A 113 6.00 8.66 14.35
N ARG A 114 4.71 8.59 14.04
CA ARG A 114 3.75 7.71 14.75
C ARG A 114 3.74 6.29 14.20
N ILE A 115 3.98 6.15 12.90
CA ILE A 115 4.02 4.87 12.20
C ILE A 115 5.25 4.82 11.30
N ALA A 116 5.86 3.65 11.17
CA ALA A 116 7.02 3.46 10.32
C ALA A 116 6.60 2.90 8.97
N LEU A 117 6.87 3.63 7.89
CA LEU A 117 6.67 3.13 6.53
C LEU A 117 7.90 2.37 6.02
N PRO A 118 7.70 1.35 5.17
CA PRO A 118 8.79 0.55 4.64
C PRO A 118 9.66 1.31 3.62
N PHE A 119 9.20 2.47 3.13
CA PHE A 119 9.90 3.34 2.20
C PHE A 119 10.24 4.70 2.83
N SER A 120 11.23 5.38 2.27
CA SER A 120 11.73 6.63 2.83
C SER A 120 10.79 7.80 2.60
N ASN A 121 10.85 8.75 3.53
CA ASN A 121 10.05 9.99 3.55
C ASN A 121 10.14 10.90 2.32
N PHE A 122 11.18 10.77 1.48
CA PHE A 122 11.29 11.60 0.26
C PHE A 122 10.17 11.33 -0.75
N LEU A 123 9.50 10.17 -0.66
CA LEU A 123 8.38 9.83 -1.53
C LEU A 123 7.04 10.31 -1.00
N TYR A 124 6.95 10.80 0.24
CA TYR A 124 5.66 11.12 0.85
C TYR A 124 4.93 12.23 0.06
N ASP A 125 5.63 13.32 -0.26
CA ASP A 125 5.07 14.42 -1.04
C ASP A 125 4.71 13.98 -2.47
N GLU A 126 5.52 13.11 -3.08
CA GLU A 126 5.24 12.62 -4.44
C GLU A 126 4.00 11.72 -4.49
N ILE A 127 3.85 10.84 -3.49
CA ILE A 127 2.71 9.94 -3.38
C ILE A 127 1.44 10.73 -3.04
N ASP A 128 1.49 11.67 -2.09
CA ASP A 128 0.34 12.52 -1.72
C ASP A 128 -0.15 13.37 -2.91
N ASN A 129 0.77 13.93 -3.70
CA ASN A 129 0.40 14.65 -4.92
C ASN A 129 -0.29 13.75 -5.95
N GLU A 130 0.17 12.50 -6.11
CA GLU A 130 -0.43 11.55 -7.03
C GLU A 130 -1.81 11.07 -6.54
N LEU A 131 -1.98 10.84 -5.24
CA LEU A 131 -3.27 10.52 -4.62
C LEU A 131 -4.31 11.62 -4.86
N LYS A 132 -3.90 12.89 -4.76
CA LYS A 132 -4.75 14.05 -5.11
C LYS A 132 -5.11 14.09 -6.59
N PHE A 133 -4.22 13.67 -7.49
CA PHE A 133 -4.51 13.56 -8.91
C PHE A 133 -5.63 12.54 -9.15
N TYR A 134 -5.54 11.34 -8.55
CA TYR A 134 -6.58 10.32 -8.69
C TYR A 134 -7.93 10.72 -8.06
N SER A 135 -7.90 11.41 -6.92
CA SER A 135 -9.12 11.91 -6.27
C SER A 135 -9.90 12.89 -7.15
N ARG A 136 -9.22 13.72 -7.95
CA ARG A 136 -9.82 14.72 -8.84
C ARG A 136 -10.42 14.16 -10.12
N HIS A 137 -10.04 12.95 -10.53
CA HIS A 137 -10.56 12.30 -11.75
C HIS A 137 -11.76 11.36 -11.46
N LYS A 138 -12.25 11.38 -10.20
CA LYS A 138 -13.45 10.64 -9.77
C LYS A 138 -14.74 11.45 -9.96
N GLU A 139 -14.65 12.73 -10.36
CA GLU A 139 -15.77 13.62 -10.76
C GLU A 139 -16.01 13.58 -12.27
#